data_AF-A0A382NJN4-F1
#
_entry.id   AF-A0A382NJN4-F1
#
_cell.length_a   1.000
_cell.length_b   1.000
_cell.length_c   1.000
_cell.angle_alpha   90.00
_cell.angle_beta   90.00
_cell.angle_gamma   90.00
#
_symmetry.space_group_name_H-M   'P 1'
#
loop_
_entity.id
_entity.type
_entity.pdbx_description
1 polymer ?
#
loop_
_entity_poly.entity_id
_entity_poly.type
_entity_poly.pdbx_seq_one_letter_code
_entity_poly.pdbx_strand_id
1 'polypeptide(L)'
;MNLAERIKKPVKHSDEFRSPFIIAEAGVNHEGSLDTAFRLIDEAKLGGAHAIKFQTYRAETIASKYSPAYWDTSKEPIKSQYHLFKKYDKFWQSEFENLKLHCDDIGIEFLSTPFDLRSADFLDDLMEVFKISSSDITNKPFIQRLCEYGKPILLSTGASNLDEVNRALSWINNLDVSVALLHCVLNYPTDDRNANLNMIRGLKRAYPELTIGYSDHTAPGDMKNLEYAALLGAEIIEKHFTHDKTLPGNDHYHAMDKDDLRQLVDGLGKISELMGKQDKKCLASEESARKYARRSLVASKRID
;
A
#
# COMPACT_ATOMS: atom_id res chain seq x y z
N MET A 1 -11.07 -1.66 11.52
CA MET A 1 -11.33 -2.55 10.38
C MET A 1 -9.98 -3.06 9.90
N ASN A 2 -9.77 -4.36 9.90
CA ASN A 2 -8.53 -4.98 9.41
C ASN A 2 -8.47 -4.97 7.88
N LEU A 3 -7.35 -5.38 7.30
CA LEU A 3 -7.17 -5.36 5.85
C LEU A 3 -8.17 -6.29 5.13
N ALA A 4 -8.38 -7.51 5.64
CA ALA A 4 -9.29 -8.49 5.05
C ALA A 4 -10.72 -7.96 4.94
N GLU A 5 -11.23 -7.33 5.99
CA GLU A 5 -12.55 -6.68 6.00
C GLU A 5 -12.64 -5.54 4.99
N ARG A 6 -11.56 -4.75 4.83
CA ARG A 6 -11.51 -3.66 3.86
C ARG A 6 -11.60 -4.19 2.43
N ILE A 7 -10.93 -5.29 2.12
CA ILE A 7 -10.98 -5.92 0.78
C ILE A 7 -12.35 -6.57 0.53
N LYS A 8 -12.91 -7.27 1.52
CA LYS A 8 -14.21 -7.97 1.41
C LYS A 8 -15.42 -7.02 1.34
N LYS A 9 -15.28 -5.79 1.85
CA LYS A 9 -16.35 -4.77 1.88
C LYS A 9 -15.92 -3.52 1.09
N PRO A 10 -15.79 -3.64 -0.24
CA PRO A 10 -15.46 -2.49 -1.07
C PRO A 10 -16.58 -1.45 -0.97
N VAL A 11 -16.20 -0.19 -0.83
CA VAL A 11 -17.19 0.88 -0.69
C VAL A 11 -17.63 1.32 -2.07
N LYS A 12 -18.79 0.82 -2.50
CA LYS A 12 -19.40 1.22 -3.76
C LYS A 12 -19.80 2.68 -3.67
N HIS A 13 -19.15 3.52 -4.46
CA HIS A 13 -19.52 4.92 -4.64
C HIS A 13 -19.74 5.68 -3.31
N SER A 14 -18.92 5.46 -2.26
CA SER A 14 -18.97 6.42 -1.16
C SER A 14 -18.37 7.71 -1.65
N ASP A 15 -19.25 8.69 -1.78
CA ASP A 15 -18.85 10.04 -2.03
C ASP A 15 -18.12 10.64 -0.77
N GLU A 16 -18.15 9.95 0.37
CA GLU A 16 -17.38 10.31 1.57
C GLU A 16 -15.93 9.84 1.52
N PHE A 17 -15.02 10.71 1.96
CA PHE A 17 -13.60 10.39 2.09
C PHE A 17 -13.40 9.35 3.20
N ARG A 18 -12.71 8.27 2.85
CA ARG A 18 -12.32 7.22 3.78
C ARG A 18 -10.81 7.20 3.92
N SER A 19 -10.32 7.41 5.14
CA SER A 19 -8.88 7.35 5.39
C SER A 19 -8.31 5.97 4.98
N PRO A 20 -7.18 5.94 4.26
CA PRO A 20 -6.62 4.69 3.74
C PRO A 20 -6.08 3.81 4.86
N PHE A 21 -6.10 2.50 4.63
CA PHE A 21 -5.35 1.55 5.45
C PHE A 21 -3.87 1.61 5.06
N ILE A 22 -3.00 1.81 6.04
CA ILE A 22 -1.56 2.09 5.81
C ILE A 22 -0.75 0.85 6.15
N ILE A 23 0.01 0.37 5.17
CA ILE A 23 0.94 -0.76 5.25
C ILE A 23 2.37 -0.21 5.22
N ALA A 24 3.12 -0.43 6.29
CA ALA A 24 4.55 -0.21 6.34
C ALA A 24 5.27 -1.44 5.76
N GLU A 25 5.82 -1.35 4.56
CA GLU A 25 6.53 -2.45 3.90
C GLU A 25 7.98 -2.53 4.38
N ALA A 26 8.23 -3.29 5.45
CA ALA A 26 9.59 -3.58 5.90
C ALA A 26 10.40 -4.38 4.86
N GLY A 27 9.73 -5.16 4.01
CA GLY A 27 10.39 -5.95 2.97
C GLY A 27 11.45 -6.85 3.58
N VAL A 28 12.72 -6.61 3.19
CA VAL A 28 13.91 -7.27 3.74
C VAL A 28 14.82 -6.35 4.56
N ASN A 29 14.36 -5.16 4.96
CA ASN A 29 15.12 -4.17 5.76
C ASN A 29 15.44 -4.63 7.20
N HIS A 30 14.98 -5.83 7.58
CA HIS A 30 15.45 -6.52 8.79
C HIS A 30 16.83 -7.15 8.61
N GLU A 31 17.32 -7.28 7.36
CA GLU A 31 18.64 -7.79 7.00
C GLU A 31 18.98 -9.18 7.59
N GLY A 32 17.95 -9.99 7.87
CA GLY A 32 18.08 -11.30 8.51
C GLY A 32 18.18 -11.27 10.04
N SER A 33 18.05 -10.10 10.67
CA SER A 33 18.07 -9.93 12.14
C SER A 33 16.65 -9.88 12.72
N LEU A 34 16.36 -10.75 13.68
CA LEU A 34 15.07 -10.78 14.38
C LEU A 34 14.87 -9.53 15.26
N ASP A 35 15.92 -9.07 15.93
CA ASP A 35 15.87 -7.85 16.76
C ASP A 35 15.57 -6.61 15.90
N THR A 36 16.17 -6.54 14.70
CA THR A 36 15.89 -5.46 13.76
C THR A 36 14.45 -5.54 13.26
N ALA A 37 13.94 -6.74 13.00
CA ALA A 37 12.54 -6.94 12.60
C ALA A 37 11.57 -6.49 13.71
N PHE A 38 11.81 -6.83 14.98
CA PHE A 38 11.01 -6.33 16.11
C PHE A 38 11.03 -4.82 16.21
N ARG A 39 12.22 -4.20 16.07
CA ARG A 39 12.34 -2.74 16.05
C ARG A 39 11.51 -2.11 14.92
N LEU A 40 11.53 -2.69 13.72
CA LEU A 40 10.71 -2.20 12.60
C LEU A 40 9.22 -2.29 12.91
N ILE A 41 8.77 -3.38 13.55
CA ILE A 41 7.37 -3.55 13.99
C ILE A 41 6.98 -2.45 14.99
N ASP A 42 7.82 -2.22 16.01
CA ASP A 42 7.57 -1.21 17.04
C ASP A 42 7.53 0.21 16.44
N GLU A 43 8.49 0.53 15.58
CA GLU A 43 8.55 1.84 14.94
C GLU A 43 7.38 2.07 13.97
N ALA A 44 6.96 1.05 13.20
CA ALA A 44 5.79 1.14 12.34
C ALA A 44 4.51 1.39 13.16
N LYS A 45 4.35 0.68 14.29
CA LYS A 45 3.22 0.90 15.22
C LYS A 45 3.24 2.31 15.80
N LEU A 46 4.40 2.79 16.26
CA LEU A 46 4.57 4.14 16.82
C LEU A 46 4.40 5.27 15.80
N GLY A 47 4.62 4.98 14.51
CA GLY A 47 4.32 5.89 13.40
C GLY A 47 2.83 5.93 13.04
N GLY A 48 2.05 4.93 13.45
CA GLY A 48 0.61 4.85 13.19
C GLY A 48 0.23 3.99 11.99
N ALA A 49 1.10 3.08 11.55
CA ALA A 49 0.74 2.08 10.54
C ALA A 49 -0.36 1.14 11.08
N HIS A 50 -1.19 0.64 10.16
CA HIS A 50 -2.23 -0.34 10.48
C HIS A 50 -1.70 -1.77 10.34
N ALA A 51 -0.78 -1.98 9.40
CA ALA A 51 -0.07 -3.22 9.20
C ALA A 51 1.42 -2.98 8.94
N ILE A 52 2.23 -3.98 9.26
CA ILE A 52 3.60 -4.10 8.80
C ILE A 52 3.73 -5.33 7.91
N LYS A 53 4.36 -5.16 6.75
CA LYS A 53 4.51 -6.21 5.74
C LYS A 53 5.98 -6.54 5.50
N PHE A 54 6.27 -7.83 5.37
CA PHE A 54 7.58 -8.37 5.03
C PHE A 54 7.56 -9.08 3.67
N GLN A 55 8.71 -9.61 3.25
CA GLN A 55 8.84 -10.44 2.07
C GLN A 55 9.43 -11.80 2.45
N THR A 56 8.83 -12.88 1.95
CA THR A 56 9.23 -14.25 2.28
C THR A 56 9.51 -15.04 1.01
N TYR A 57 10.75 -15.48 0.85
CA TYR A 57 11.19 -16.21 -0.33
C TYR A 57 12.45 -17.03 -0.08
N ARG A 58 12.72 -17.99 -0.95
CA ARG A 58 14.06 -18.53 -1.18
C ARG A 58 14.63 -17.99 -2.48
N ALA A 59 15.90 -17.59 -2.50
CA ALA A 59 16.47 -16.99 -3.71
C ALA A 59 16.42 -17.97 -4.90
N GLU A 60 16.62 -19.27 -4.63
CA GLU A 60 16.55 -20.33 -5.64
C GLU A 60 15.15 -20.60 -6.21
N THR A 61 14.07 -20.19 -5.55
CA THR A 61 12.70 -20.39 -6.03
C THR A 61 12.23 -19.25 -6.93
N ILE A 62 12.81 -18.05 -6.79
CA ILE A 62 12.28 -16.83 -7.42
C ILE A 62 13.20 -16.22 -8.49
N ALA A 63 14.49 -16.53 -8.48
CA ALA A 63 15.44 -15.91 -9.40
C ALA A 63 16.45 -16.91 -9.99
N SER A 64 16.64 -16.83 -11.31
CA SER A 64 17.79 -17.45 -11.94
C SER A 64 19.07 -16.77 -11.48
N LYS A 65 20.17 -17.54 -11.39
CA LYS A 65 21.52 -17.02 -11.11
C LYS A 65 21.96 -15.93 -12.11
N TYR A 66 21.36 -15.93 -13.31
CA TYR A 66 21.66 -15.00 -14.39
C TYR A 66 20.67 -13.84 -14.51
N SER A 67 19.63 -13.78 -13.67
CA SER A 67 18.64 -12.69 -13.71
C SER A 67 19.29 -11.35 -13.34
N PRO A 68 19.21 -10.32 -14.23
CA PRO A 68 19.83 -9.03 -13.99
C PRO A 68 19.04 -8.18 -12.99
N ALA A 69 19.71 -7.27 -12.29
CA ALA A 69 19.08 -6.27 -11.44
C ALA A 69 18.08 -5.39 -12.22
N TYR A 70 16.98 -5.00 -11.57
CA TYR A 70 15.97 -4.07 -12.09
C TYR A 70 15.88 -2.76 -11.27
N TRP A 71 16.76 -2.58 -10.29
CA TRP A 71 16.86 -1.42 -9.41
C TRP A 71 18.04 -0.51 -9.77
N ASP A 72 18.18 0.62 -9.07
CA ASP A 72 19.32 1.52 -9.24
C ASP A 72 20.63 0.89 -8.73
N THR A 73 21.47 0.44 -9.67
CA THR A 73 22.77 -0.18 -9.34
C THR A 73 23.83 0.80 -8.81
N SER A 74 23.57 2.12 -8.83
CA SER A 74 24.42 3.10 -8.15
C SER A 74 24.16 3.14 -6.64
N LYS A 75 22.99 2.67 -6.20
CA LYS A 75 22.60 2.55 -4.78
C LYS A 75 22.83 1.14 -4.23
N GLU A 76 22.49 0.11 -5.01
CA GLU A 76 22.74 -1.30 -4.68
C GLU A 76 23.64 -1.95 -5.75
N PRO A 77 24.94 -2.15 -5.48
CA PRO A 77 25.91 -2.55 -6.50
C PRO A 77 25.77 -4.01 -6.97
N ILE A 78 25.01 -4.87 -6.27
CA ILE A 78 24.77 -6.23 -6.73
C ILE A 78 23.92 -6.20 -8.00
N LYS A 79 24.45 -6.81 -9.07
CA LYS A 79 23.82 -6.79 -10.41
C LYS A 79 22.95 -8.02 -10.71
N SER A 80 22.84 -8.94 -9.76
CA SER A 80 22.15 -10.22 -9.93
C SER A 80 21.08 -10.37 -8.87
N GLN A 81 19.85 -10.63 -9.31
CA GLN A 81 18.69 -10.86 -8.44
C GLN A 81 18.96 -11.98 -7.45
N TYR A 82 19.39 -13.15 -7.95
CA TYR A 82 19.71 -14.29 -7.11
C TYR A 82 20.72 -13.96 -6.02
N HIS A 83 21.83 -13.28 -6.34
CA HIS A 83 22.86 -12.96 -5.35
C HIS A 83 22.40 -11.95 -4.30
N LEU A 84 21.56 -10.98 -4.68
CA LEU A 84 20.97 -10.04 -3.72
C LEU A 84 20.00 -10.77 -2.79
N PHE A 85 19.04 -11.51 -3.36
CA PHE A 85 18.03 -12.25 -2.61
C PHE A 85 18.66 -13.29 -1.68
N LYS A 86 19.76 -13.92 -2.09
CA LYS A 86 20.46 -14.92 -1.26
C LYS A 86 21.05 -14.35 0.03
N LYS A 87 21.22 -13.02 0.14
CA LYS A 87 21.65 -12.39 1.40
C LYS A 87 20.59 -12.51 2.50
N TYR A 88 19.31 -12.39 2.12
CA TYR A 88 18.20 -12.23 3.06
C TYR A 88 17.35 -13.49 3.22
N ASP A 89 17.50 -14.47 2.34
CA ASP A 89 16.65 -15.68 2.28
C ASP A 89 16.82 -16.68 3.43
N LYS A 90 17.62 -16.36 4.46
CA LYS A 90 17.79 -17.20 5.66
C LYS A 90 16.68 -16.99 6.69
N PHE A 91 16.08 -15.81 6.71
CA PHE A 91 14.96 -15.48 7.58
C PHE A 91 13.71 -16.24 7.09
N TRP A 92 13.16 -17.11 7.91
CA TRP A 92 12.18 -18.10 7.47
C TRP A 92 11.07 -18.28 8.51
N GLN A 93 10.44 -19.44 8.49
CA GLN A 93 9.21 -19.73 9.20
C GLN A 93 9.26 -19.40 10.70
N SER A 94 10.26 -19.88 11.44
CA SER A 94 10.36 -19.62 12.88
C SER A 94 10.46 -18.14 13.20
N GLU A 95 11.19 -17.37 12.40
CA GLU A 95 11.29 -15.94 12.60
C GLU A 95 9.96 -15.24 12.31
N PHE A 96 9.28 -15.58 11.20
CA PHE A 96 7.95 -15.01 10.88
C PHE A 96 6.87 -15.36 11.91
N GLU A 97 6.89 -16.57 12.47
CA GLU A 97 6.01 -16.96 13.58
C GLU A 97 6.24 -16.07 14.81
N ASN A 98 7.51 -15.77 15.15
CA ASN A 98 7.83 -14.83 16.24
C ASN A 98 7.39 -13.40 15.91
N LEU A 99 7.53 -12.93 14.66
CA LEU A 99 7.04 -11.62 14.24
C LEU A 99 5.53 -11.51 14.37
N LYS A 100 4.78 -12.56 13.98
CA LYS A 100 3.33 -12.60 14.13
C LYS A 100 2.90 -12.46 15.58
N LEU A 101 3.55 -13.18 16.50
CA LEU A 101 3.26 -13.09 17.93
C LEU A 101 3.50 -11.68 18.47
N HIS A 102 4.61 -11.04 18.07
CA HIS A 102 4.91 -9.67 18.49
C HIS A 102 3.91 -8.65 17.93
N CYS A 103 3.55 -8.78 16.65
CA CYS A 103 2.51 -7.95 16.02
C CYS A 103 1.16 -8.05 16.74
N ASP A 104 0.76 -9.26 17.15
CA ASP A 104 -0.48 -9.49 17.90
C ASP A 104 -0.45 -8.83 19.29
N ASP A 105 0.68 -8.93 19.99
CA ASP A 105 0.86 -8.35 21.33
C ASP A 105 0.71 -6.82 21.32
N ILE A 106 1.32 -6.15 20.34
CA ILE A 106 1.29 -4.68 20.26
C ILE A 106 0.13 -4.13 19.41
N GLY A 107 -0.67 -5.02 18.80
CA GLY A 107 -1.85 -4.69 18.02
C GLY A 107 -1.56 -3.97 16.70
N ILE A 108 -0.64 -4.49 15.89
CA ILE A 108 -0.44 -4.12 14.48
C ILE A 108 -0.66 -5.36 13.60
N GLU A 109 -1.31 -5.22 12.44
CA GLU A 109 -1.58 -6.37 11.59
C GLU A 109 -0.28 -6.87 10.92
N PHE A 110 0.04 -8.15 11.09
CA PHE A 110 1.17 -8.79 10.43
C PHE A 110 0.78 -9.19 8.99
N LEU A 111 1.67 -8.89 8.04
CA LEU A 111 1.58 -9.35 6.66
C LEU A 111 2.95 -9.83 6.17
N SER A 112 2.93 -10.72 5.18
CA SER A 112 4.09 -10.95 4.34
C SER A 112 3.68 -11.25 2.90
N THR A 113 4.57 -10.95 1.96
CA THR A 113 4.39 -11.32 0.56
C THR A 113 5.12 -12.65 0.32
N PRO A 114 4.41 -13.79 0.14
CA PRO A 114 5.04 -15.01 -0.32
C PRO A 114 5.46 -14.84 -1.79
N PHE A 115 6.65 -15.32 -2.13
CA PHE A 115 7.07 -15.44 -3.53
C PHE A 115 7.27 -16.88 -3.99
N ASP A 116 7.07 -17.86 -3.10
CA ASP A 116 7.06 -19.28 -3.46
C ASP A 116 6.02 -20.08 -2.67
N LEU A 117 5.72 -21.30 -3.15
CA LEU A 117 4.67 -22.12 -2.56
C LEU A 117 4.91 -22.47 -1.10
N ARG A 118 6.18 -22.73 -0.72
CA ARG A 118 6.52 -23.09 0.66
C ARG A 118 6.32 -21.91 1.59
N SER A 119 6.67 -20.71 1.14
CA SER A 119 6.38 -19.49 1.88
C SER A 119 4.88 -19.27 2.04
N ALA A 120 4.09 -19.51 0.99
CA ALA A 120 2.64 -19.39 1.05
C ALA A 120 2.01 -20.39 2.03
N ASP A 121 2.48 -21.64 2.04
CA ASP A 121 1.93 -22.70 2.89
C ASP A 121 1.99 -22.32 4.38
N PHE A 122 3.14 -21.86 4.90
CA PHE A 122 3.24 -21.50 6.32
C PHE A 122 2.68 -20.10 6.62
N LEU A 123 2.72 -19.17 5.66
CA LEU A 123 2.14 -17.84 5.87
C LEU A 123 0.62 -17.88 5.93
N ASP A 124 -0.03 -18.90 5.36
CA ASP A 124 -1.48 -19.08 5.48
C ASP A 124 -1.91 -19.02 6.95
N ASP A 125 -1.29 -19.79 7.83
CA ASP A 125 -1.66 -19.79 9.26
C ASP A 125 -1.36 -18.45 9.99
N LEU A 126 -0.58 -17.55 9.39
CA LEU A 126 -0.12 -16.32 10.03
C LEU A 126 -0.86 -15.05 9.58
N MET A 127 -1.61 -15.07 8.48
CA MET A 127 -2.26 -13.87 7.96
C MET A 127 -3.58 -14.13 7.24
N GLU A 128 -4.43 -13.11 7.21
CA GLU A 128 -5.79 -13.17 6.65
C GLU A 128 -5.89 -12.69 5.19
N VAL A 129 -4.79 -12.17 4.62
CA VAL A 129 -4.75 -11.61 3.26
C VAL A 129 -3.44 -12.02 2.59
N PHE A 130 -3.53 -12.49 1.35
CA PHE A 130 -2.34 -12.73 0.53
C PHE A 130 -2.01 -11.52 -0.34
N LYS A 131 -0.78 -11.02 -0.21
CA LYS A 131 -0.22 -10.02 -1.13
C LYS A 131 0.37 -10.74 -2.35
N ILE A 132 0.06 -10.26 -3.55
CA ILE A 132 0.70 -10.70 -4.81
C ILE A 132 1.50 -9.53 -5.37
N SER A 133 2.80 -9.75 -5.57
CA SER A 133 3.73 -8.79 -6.16
C SER A 133 3.38 -8.48 -7.61
N SER A 134 3.75 -7.29 -8.10
CA SER A 134 3.66 -6.95 -9.52
C SER A 134 4.51 -7.84 -10.42
N SER A 135 5.61 -8.38 -9.91
CA SER A 135 6.41 -9.39 -10.61
C SER A 135 5.64 -10.68 -10.91
N ASP A 136 4.61 -10.99 -10.12
CA ASP A 136 3.87 -12.24 -10.18
C ASP A 136 2.48 -12.10 -10.78
N ILE A 137 2.08 -10.92 -11.27
CA ILE A 137 0.75 -10.68 -11.85
C ILE A 137 0.46 -11.58 -13.06
N THR A 138 1.49 -12.02 -13.79
CA THR A 138 1.36 -12.93 -14.93
C THR A 138 1.57 -14.40 -14.55
N ASN A 139 1.87 -14.69 -13.29
CA ASN A 139 2.18 -16.02 -12.77
C ASN A 139 0.91 -16.78 -12.39
N LYS A 140 0.16 -17.23 -13.41
CA LYS A 140 -1.13 -17.92 -13.23
C LYS A 140 -1.09 -19.07 -12.20
N PRO A 141 -0.15 -20.03 -12.25
CA PRO A 141 -0.14 -21.14 -11.29
C PRO A 141 0.00 -20.65 -9.85
N PHE A 142 0.84 -19.64 -9.61
CA PHE A 142 1.05 -19.10 -8.28
C PHE A 142 -0.18 -18.34 -7.78
N ILE A 143 -0.78 -17.49 -8.62
CA ILE A 143 -2.01 -16.75 -8.27
C ILE A 143 -3.13 -17.72 -7.89
N GLN A 144 -3.37 -18.75 -8.72
CA GLN A 144 -4.43 -19.73 -8.43
C GLN A 144 -4.17 -20.47 -7.12
N ARG A 145 -2.91 -20.87 -6.88
CA ARG A 145 -2.52 -21.54 -5.64
C ARG A 145 -2.74 -20.66 -4.40
N LEU A 146 -2.46 -19.35 -4.47
CA LEU A 146 -2.78 -18.43 -3.37
C LEU A 146 -4.29 -18.27 -3.14
N CYS A 147 -5.08 -18.32 -4.20
CA CYS A 147 -6.54 -18.23 -4.09
C CYS A 147 -7.18 -19.49 -3.49
N GLU A 148 -6.55 -20.66 -3.61
CA GLU A 148 -7.04 -21.92 -3.01
C GLU A 148 -7.13 -21.88 -1.48
N TYR A 149 -6.39 -20.99 -0.82
CA TYR A 149 -6.50 -20.76 0.62
C TYR A 149 -7.79 -20.03 1.03
N GLY A 150 -8.58 -19.53 0.08
CA GLY A 150 -9.88 -18.89 0.36
C GLY A 150 -9.77 -17.50 1.01
N LYS A 151 -8.58 -16.89 0.98
CA LYS A 151 -8.32 -15.57 1.59
C LYS A 151 -8.33 -14.45 0.55
N PRO A 152 -8.71 -13.22 0.94
CA PRO A 152 -8.62 -12.07 0.07
C PRO A 152 -7.22 -11.85 -0.50
N ILE A 153 -7.18 -11.32 -1.73
CA ILE A 153 -5.96 -11.01 -2.47
C ILE A 153 -5.73 -9.50 -2.51
N LEU A 154 -4.50 -9.08 -2.24
CA LEU A 154 -4.01 -7.73 -2.47
C LEU A 154 -3.00 -7.76 -3.64
N LEU A 155 -3.43 -7.38 -4.83
CA LEU A 155 -2.67 -7.51 -6.07
C LEU A 155 -2.07 -6.16 -6.50
N SER A 156 -0.73 -6.06 -6.59
CA SER A 156 -0.10 -4.85 -7.16
C SER A 156 0.01 -4.95 -8.69
N THR A 157 -0.26 -3.84 -9.39
CA THR A 157 -0.36 -3.81 -10.87
C THR A 157 0.76 -3.02 -11.55
N GLY A 158 1.94 -2.93 -10.93
CA GLY A 158 3.10 -2.25 -11.49
C GLY A 158 3.62 -2.94 -12.75
N ALA A 159 4.14 -2.15 -13.68
CA ALA A 159 4.63 -2.62 -14.98
C ALA A 159 3.62 -3.48 -15.78
N SER A 160 2.31 -3.31 -15.52
CA SER A 160 1.24 -4.09 -16.14
C SER A 160 0.33 -3.23 -17.00
N ASN A 161 -0.19 -3.82 -18.08
CA ASN A 161 -1.30 -3.26 -18.84
C ASN A 161 -2.65 -3.76 -18.31
N LEU A 162 -3.76 -3.10 -18.71
CA LEU A 162 -5.10 -3.53 -18.29
C LEU A 162 -5.45 -4.95 -18.73
N ASP A 163 -4.92 -5.45 -19.86
CA ASP A 163 -5.15 -6.84 -20.27
C ASP A 163 -4.48 -7.85 -19.33
N GLU A 164 -3.32 -7.53 -18.76
CA GLU A 164 -2.65 -8.35 -17.75
C GLU A 164 -3.40 -8.34 -16.44
N VAL A 165 -3.88 -7.17 -16.01
CA VAL A 165 -4.76 -7.05 -14.83
C VAL A 165 -6.04 -7.85 -15.03
N ASN A 166 -6.70 -7.73 -16.18
CA ASN A 166 -7.90 -8.50 -16.51
C ASN A 166 -7.65 -10.01 -16.52
N ARG A 167 -6.51 -10.46 -17.05
CA ARG A 167 -6.13 -11.88 -17.01
C ARG A 167 -5.92 -12.37 -15.58
N ALA A 168 -5.19 -11.63 -14.75
CA ALA A 168 -4.99 -11.98 -13.35
C ALA A 168 -6.31 -12.06 -12.58
N LEU A 169 -7.18 -11.05 -12.73
CA LEU A 169 -8.52 -11.04 -12.14
C LEU A 169 -9.37 -12.22 -12.61
N SER A 170 -9.28 -12.62 -13.88
CA SER A 170 -10.01 -13.79 -14.39
C SER A 170 -9.60 -15.09 -13.68
N TRP A 171 -8.34 -15.23 -13.26
CA TRP A 171 -7.86 -16.41 -12.55
C TRP A 171 -8.32 -16.42 -11.09
N ILE A 172 -8.39 -15.24 -10.48
CA ILE A 172 -8.86 -15.03 -9.10
C ILE A 172 -10.38 -15.25 -9.00
N ASN A 173 -11.16 -14.67 -9.92
CA ASN A 173 -12.63 -14.74 -9.92
C ASN A 173 -13.17 -16.17 -10.06
N ASN A 174 -12.41 -17.06 -10.71
CA ASN A 174 -12.79 -18.48 -10.81
C ASN A 174 -12.81 -19.22 -9.46
N LEU A 175 -12.28 -18.61 -8.39
CA LEU A 175 -12.14 -19.18 -7.06
C LEU A 175 -12.92 -18.40 -5.99
N ASP A 176 -13.73 -17.42 -6.40
CA ASP A 176 -14.64 -16.64 -5.54
C ASP A 176 -13.99 -15.97 -4.30
N VAL A 177 -12.73 -15.52 -4.46
CA VAL A 177 -12.02 -14.75 -3.43
C VAL A 177 -12.09 -13.24 -3.71
N SER A 178 -12.22 -12.42 -2.67
CA SER A 178 -12.23 -10.97 -2.80
C SER A 178 -10.85 -10.43 -3.18
N VAL A 179 -10.79 -9.35 -3.97
CA VAL A 179 -9.53 -8.78 -4.44
C VAL A 179 -9.51 -7.25 -4.32
N ALA A 180 -8.37 -6.71 -3.94
CA ALA A 180 -8.03 -5.31 -4.03
C ALA A 180 -6.85 -5.11 -4.99
N LEU A 181 -6.87 -4.02 -5.74
CA LEU A 181 -5.80 -3.67 -6.69
C LEU A 181 -4.99 -2.50 -6.14
N LEU A 182 -3.66 -2.59 -6.20
CA LEU A 182 -2.77 -1.47 -5.91
C LEU A 182 -2.20 -0.93 -7.21
N HIS A 183 -2.49 0.34 -7.51
CA HIS A 183 -1.66 1.10 -8.45
C HIS A 183 -0.22 1.05 -7.96
N CYS A 184 0.74 0.89 -8.87
CA CYS A 184 2.14 0.73 -8.52
C CYS A 184 3.00 1.08 -9.73
N VAL A 185 4.22 1.58 -9.49
CA VAL A 185 5.24 1.76 -10.52
C VAL A 185 6.45 0.93 -10.09
N LEU A 186 6.89 0.00 -10.94
CA LEU A 186 7.93 -0.98 -10.59
C LEU A 186 9.35 -0.41 -10.83
N ASN A 187 9.65 0.73 -10.21
CA ASN A 187 10.93 1.42 -10.30
C ASN A 187 11.41 1.79 -8.89
N TYR A 188 12.69 1.56 -8.59
CA TYR A 188 13.28 1.72 -7.26
C TYR A 188 14.51 2.64 -7.34
N PRO A 189 14.39 3.93 -6.97
CA PRO A 189 13.15 4.63 -6.63
C PRO A 189 12.37 5.04 -7.89
N THR A 190 11.08 5.29 -7.72
CA THR A 190 10.24 5.95 -8.73
C THR A 190 10.47 7.46 -8.65
N ASP A 191 10.81 8.10 -9.77
CA ASP A 191 10.80 9.57 -9.87
C ASP A 191 9.35 10.09 -9.70
N ASP A 192 9.16 11.17 -8.94
CA ASP A 192 7.83 11.77 -8.69
C ASP A 192 7.03 12.01 -9.97
N ARG A 193 7.68 12.44 -11.06
CA ARG A 193 7.01 12.67 -12.34
C ARG A 193 6.42 11.39 -12.94
N ASN A 194 6.94 10.23 -12.54
CA ASN A 194 6.54 8.91 -12.99
C ASN A 194 5.59 8.21 -12.00
N ALA A 195 5.29 8.80 -10.84
CA ALA A 195 4.34 8.22 -9.87
C ALA A 195 2.95 7.97 -10.50
N ASN A 196 2.56 8.79 -11.49
CA ASN A 196 1.38 8.60 -12.32
C ASN A 196 0.07 8.36 -11.54
N LEU A 197 -0.15 9.12 -10.45
CA LEU A 197 -1.27 8.88 -9.51
C LEU A 197 -2.67 8.88 -10.15
N ASN A 198 -2.86 9.52 -11.31
CA ASN A 198 -4.13 9.45 -12.04
C ASN A 198 -4.50 8.02 -12.52
N MET A 199 -3.54 7.08 -12.54
CA MET A 199 -3.82 5.67 -12.79
C MET A 199 -4.70 5.05 -11.69
N ILE A 200 -4.70 5.58 -10.46
CA ILE A 200 -5.64 5.20 -9.40
C ILE A 200 -7.08 5.44 -9.86
N ARG A 201 -7.38 6.62 -10.43
CA ARG A 201 -8.70 6.90 -11.01
C ARG A 201 -9.01 6.03 -12.22
N GLY A 202 -7.99 5.70 -13.02
CA GLY A 202 -8.11 4.75 -14.13
C GLY A 202 -8.60 3.39 -13.64
N LEU A 203 -7.95 2.83 -12.62
CA LEU A 203 -8.32 1.57 -11.99
C LEU A 203 -9.70 1.65 -11.33
N LYS A 204 -10.03 2.72 -10.59
CA LYS A 204 -11.38 2.90 -10.01
C LYS A 204 -12.48 2.92 -11.06
N ARG A 205 -12.22 3.48 -12.24
CA ARG A 205 -13.18 3.49 -13.35
C ARG A 205 -13.31 2.13 -14.02
N ALA A 206 -12.20 1.41 -14.17
CA ALA A 206 -12.18 0.09 -14.79
C ALA A 206 -12.78 -1.00 -13.90
N TYR A 207 -12.61 -0.86 -12.58
CA TYR A 207 -12.99 -1.85 -11.56
C TYR A 207 -13.73 -1.19 -10.39
N PRO A 208 -14.90 -0.56 -10.63
CA PRO A 208 -15.64 0.22 -9.61
C PRO A 208 -16.13 -0.62 -8.43
N GLU A 209 -16.18 -1.95 -8.57
CA GLU A 209 -16.54 -2.91 -7.53
C GLU A 209 -15.38 -3.32 -6.62
N LEU A 210 -14.13 -2.99 -6.98
CA LEU A 210 -12.94 -3.39 -6.23
C LEU A 210 -12.41 -2.26 -5.35
N THR A 211 -11.78 -2.64 -4.25
CA THR A 211 -10.98 -1.69 -3.45
C THR A 211 -9.72 -1.35 -4.23
N ILE A 212 -9.49 -0.08 -4.49
CA ILE A 212 -8.28 0.42 -5.16
C ILE A 212 -7.37 1.08 -4.15
N GLY A 213 -6.09 0.76 -4.16
CA GLY A 213 -5.04 1.37 -3.35
C GLY A 213 -3.84 1.81 -4.16
N TYR A 214 -2.75 2.13 -3.46
CA TYR A 214 -1.50 2.59 -4.02
C TYR A 214 -0.31 1.94 -3.28
N SER A 215 0.60 1.34 -4.03
CA SER A 215 1.91 0.85 -3.58
C SER A 215 2.98 1.78 -4.15
N ASP A 216 3.66 2.51 -3.27
CA ASP A 216 4.56 3.59 -3.62
C ASP A 216 6.04 3.21 -3.46
N HIS A 217 6.85 3.61 -4.46
CA HIS A 217 8.30 3.44 -4.48
C HIS A 217 9.05 4.75 -4.74
N THR A 218 8.37 5.90 -4.67
CA THR A 218 9.06 7.20 -4.69
C THR A 218 9.93 7.38 -3.45
N ALA A 219 10.94 8.24 -3.53
CA ALA A 219 11.76 8.55 -2.36
C ALA A 219 10.91 9.20 -1.24
N PRO A 220 11.31 9.06 0.04
CA PRO A 220 10.63 9.75 1.12
C PRO A 220 10.84 11.27 0.99
N GLY A 221 9.79 11.99 0.56
CA GLY A 221 9.73 13.45 0.51
C GLY A 221 8.89 14.01 1.67
N ASP A 222 7.93 14.87 1.36
CA ASP A 222 6.98 15.44 2.34
C ASP A 222 5.69 14.60 2.52
N MET A 223 5.69 13.37 2.01
CA MET A 223 4.57 12.42 1.98
C MET A 223 3.33 12.89 1.18
N LYS A 224 3.39 14.04 0.49
CA LYS A 224 2.22 14.59 -0.20
C LYS A 224 1.73 13.73 -1.35
N ASN A 225 2.62 13.00 -2.02
CA ASN A 225 2.24 12.05 -3.06
C ASN A 225 1.24 10.99 -2.55
N LEU A 226 1.42 10.49 -1.32
CA LEU A 226 0.53 9.53 -0.68
C LEU A 226 -0.80 10.17 -0.26
N GLU A 227 -0.76 11.39 0.30
CA GLU A 227 -1.97 12.18 0.57
C GLU A 227 -2.80 12.41 -0.71
N TYR A 228 -2.13 12.75 -1.82
CA TYR A 228 -2.78 12.91 -3.12
C TYR A 228 -3.36 11.59 -3.63
N ALA A 229 -2.66 10.47 -3.45
CA ALA A 229 -3.20 9.15 -3.78
C ALA A 229 -4.50 8.86 -3.01
N ALA A 230 -4.55 9.18 -1.72
CA ALA A 230 -5.76 9.05 -0.90
C ALA A 230 -6.91 9.91 -1.44
N LEU A 231 -6.65 11.18 -1.76
CA LEU A 231 -7.64 12.09 -2.35
C LEU A 231 -8.12 11.64 -3.75
N LEU A 232 -7.27 10.94 -4.51
CA LEU A 232 -7.61 10.33 -5.78
C LEU A 232 -8.39 9.01 -5.62
N GLY A 233 -8.59 8.57 -4.38
CA GLY A 233 -9.47 7.48 -4.00
C GLY A 233 -8.77 6.17 -3.65
N ALA A 234 -7.45 6.21 -3.37
CA ALA A 234 -6.75 5.06 -2.81
C ALA A 234 -7.22 4.79 -1.37
N GLU A 235 -7.72 3.58 -1.12
CA GLU A 235 -8.21 3.13 0.20
C GLU A 235 -7.18 2.29 0.96
N ILE A 236 -6.09 1.90 0.31
CA ILE A 236 -4.95 1.19 0.88
C ILE A 236 -3.69 1.93 0.39
N ILE A 237 -2.76 2.21 1.27
CA ILE A 237 -1.46 2.80 0.95
C ILE A 237 -0.37 1.88 1.48
N GLU A 238 0.54 1.46 0.61
CA GLU A 238 1.72 0.67 0.92
C GLU A 238 2.96 1.48 0.54
N LYS A 239 3.95 1.59 1.45
CA LYS A 239 5.24 2.22 1.17
C LYS A 239 6.33 1.50 1.97
N HIS A 240 7.50 1.34 1.36
CA HIS A 240 8.66 0.76 2.04
C HIS A 240 8.97 1.48 3.35
N PHE A 241 9.39 0.74 4.37
CA PHE A 241 9.61 1.21 5.72
C PHE A 241 10.99 0.80 6.25
N THR A 242 11.67 1.73 6.92
CA THR A 242 12.99 1.52 7.51
C THR A 242 13.09 2.19 8.88
N HIS A 243 13.99 1.69 9.73
CA HIS A 243 14.37 2.34 10.98
C HIS A 243 15.53 3.34 10.81
N ASP A 244 16.18 3.33 9.64
CA ASP A 244 17.24 4.26 9.25
C ASP A 244 17.34 4.34 7.70
N LYS A 245 17.16 5.54 7.15
CA LYS A 245 17.20 5.81 5.69
C LYS A 245 18.62 5.87 5.13
N THR A 246 19.62 5.95 5.99
CA THR A 246 21.04 6.09 5.61
C THR A 246 21.75 4.75 5.43
N LEU A 247 21.13 3.66 5.87
CA LEU A 247 21.68 2.31 5.74
C LEU A 247 21.84 1.90 4.27
N PRO A 248 22.88 1.11 3.96
CA PRO A 248 23.03 0.51 2.64
C PRO A 248 21.97 -0.56 2.41
N GLY A 249 21.67 -0.86 1.15
CA GLY A 249 20.73 -1.92 0.76
C GLY A 249 19.74 -1.43 -0.27
N ASN A 250 19.00 -2.38 -0.86
CA ASN A 250 18.12 -2.10 -1.98
C ASN A 250 16.91 -1.23 -1.62
N ASP A 251 16.46 -1.30 -0.36
CA ASP A 251 15.16 -0.76 0.02
C ASP A 251 15.23 0.43 0.99
N HIS A 252 16.32 0.60 1.75
CA HIS A 252 16.42 1.66 2.76
C HIS A 252 16.35 3.09 2.19
N TYR A 253 16.95 3.36 1.03
CA TYR A 253 17.09 4.73 0.50
C TYR A 253 15.77 5.32 -0.05
N HIS A 254 14.76 4.48 -0.30
CA HIS A 254 13.43 4.91 -0.78
C HIS A 254 12.30 4.56 0.21
N ALA A 255 12.65 3.97 1.35
CA ALA A 255 11.74 3.70 2.45
C ALA A 255 11.46 4.96 3.28
N MET A 256 10.24 5.07 3.80
CA MET A 256 9.89 6.04 4.84
C MET A 256 10.34 5.52 6.21
N ASP A 257 10.63 6.43 7.14
CA ASP A 257 10.85 6.08 8.55
C ASP A 257 9.60 6.35 9.42
N LYS A 258 9.72 6.12 10.73
CA LYS A 258 8.65 6.38 11.71
C LYS A 258 8.13 7.82 11.67
N ASP A 259 8.99 8.81 11.48
CA ASP A 259 8.61 10.21 11.54
C ASP A 259 7.96 10.66 10.22
N ASP A 260 8.43 10.14 9.08
CA ASP A 260 7.74 10.28 7.79
C ASP A 260 6.34 9.63 7.84
N LEU A 261 6.23 8.43 8.41
CA LEU A 261 4.96 7.72 8.59
C LEU A 261 4.01 8.51 9.50
N ARG A 262 4.51 9.10 10.60
CA ARG A 262 3.70 9.98 11.45
C ARG A 262 3.22 11.22 10.68
N GLN A 263 4.08 11.82 9.87
CA GLN A 263 3.71 12.95 9.01
C GLN A 263 2.58 12.57 8.05
N LEU A 264 2.65 11.39 7.43
CA LEU A 264 1.58 10.87 6.58
C LEU A 264 0.26 10.70 7.35
N VAL A 265 0.31 10.06 8.52
CA VAL A 265 -0.87 9.82 9.36
C VAL A 265 -1.52 11.14 9.78
N ASP A 266 -0.73 12.11 10.24
CA ASP A 266 -1.21 13.44 10.61
C ASP A 266 -1.80 14.20 9.41
N GLY A 267 -1.18 14.08 8.24
CA GLY A 267 -1.66 14.67 6.98
C GLY A 267 -3.02 14.10 6.57
N LEU A 268 -3.18 12.78 6.60
CA LEU A 268 -4.44 12.09 6.32
C LEU A 268 -5.53 12.42 7.36
N GLY A 269 -5.15 12.59 8.64
CA GLY A 269 -6.04 13.07 9.69
C GLY A 269 -6.60 14.46 9.38
N LYS A 270 -5.73 15.42 9.02
CA LYS A 270 -6.13 16.76 8.58
C LYS A 270 -7.02 16.73 7.33
N ILE A 271 -6.70 15.87 6.36
CA ILE A 271 -7.55 15.70 5.17
C ILE A 271 -8.94 15.23 5.59
N SER A 272 -9.03 14.23 6.47
CA SER A 272 -10.32 13.73 6.95
C SER A 272 -11.18 14.82 7.59
N GLU A 273 -10.58 15.76 8.33
CA GLU A 273 -11.28 16.92 8.89
C GLU A 273 -11.74 17.91 7.80
N LEU A 274 -10.87 18.18 6.82
CA LEU A 274 -11.13 19.15 5.75
C LEU A 274 -12.19 18.68 4.75
N MET A 275 -12.33 17.36 4.52
CA MET A 275 -13.27 16.83 3.54
C MET A 275 -14.72 17.11 3.89
N GLY A 276 -15.04 17.29 5.18
CA GLY A 276 -16.33 17.79 5.63
C GLY A 276 -17.53 16.99 5.12
N LYS A 277 -18.61 17.69 4.76
CA LYS A 277 -19.85 17.10 4.23
C LYS A 277 -20.05 17.50 2.77
N GLN A 278 -20.67 16.61 2.01
CA GLN A 278 -20.93 16.82 0.59
C GLN A 278 -22.07 17.78 0.30
N ASP A 279 -23.10 17.77 1.15
CA ASP A 279 -24.28 18.61 0.99
C ASP A 279 -23.87 20.09 0.99
N LYS A 280 -24.05 20.78 -0.13
CA LYS A 280 -23.84 22.23 -0.20
C LYS A 280 -24.93 22.95 0.60
N LYS A 281 -24.64 23.18 1.87
CA LYS A 281 -25.45 23.97 2.80
C LYS A 281 -24.58 25.07 3.38
N CYS A 282 -25.20 26.16 3.81
CA CYS A 282 -24.46 27.15 4.59
C CYS A 282 -24.11 26.58 5.96
N LEU A 283 -22.93 26.92 6.43
CA LEU A 283 -22.50 26.61 7.78
C LEU A 283 -23.16 27.56 8.76
N ALA A 284 -23.34 27.12 10.01
CA ALA A 284 -23.87 27.97 11.07
C ALA A 284 -22.99 29.23 11.27
N SER A 285 -21.68 29.09 11.11
CA SER A 285 -20.71 30.19 11.16
C SER A 285 -20.91 31.25 10.07
N GLU A 286 -21.67 30.97 9.01
CA GLU A 286 -21.94 31.89 7.90
C GLU A 286 -23.23 32.70 8.09
N GLU A 287 -23.97 32.56 9.20
CA GLU A 287 -25.26 33.23 9.39
C GLU A 287 -25.16 34.76 9.22
N SER A 288 -24.13 35.36 9.80
CA SER A 288 -23.85 36.80 9.66
C SER A 288 -23.59 37.19 8.20
N ALA A 289 -22.73 36.44 7.49
CA ALA A 289 -22.45 36.69 6.08
C ALA A 289 -23.72 36.56 5.23
N ARG A 290 -24.57 35.58 5.52
CA ARG A 290 -25.87 35.42 4.85
C ARG A 290 -26.79 36.61 5.10
N LYS A 291 -26.82 37.14 6.33
CA LYS A 291 -27.71 38.24 6.71
C LYS A 291 -27.26 39.58 6.14
N TYR A 292 -25.96 39.84 6.11
CA TYR A 292 -25.44 41.20 5.88
C TYR A 292 -24.68 41.39 4.56
N ALA A 293 -24.04 40.37 4.00
CA ALA A 293 -23.28 40.51 2.75
C ALA A 293 -24.14 40.32 1.49
N ARG A 294 -25.36 39.80 1.62
CA ARG A 294 -26.27 39.59 0.50
C ARG A 294 -26.93 40.89 0.10
N ARG A 295 -26.85 41.21 -1.19
CA ARG A 295 -27.55 42.37 -1.76
C ARG A 295 -29.06 42.12 -1.79
N SER A 296 -29.80 43.19 -1.54
CA SER A 296 -31.26 43.23 -1.72
C SER A 296 -31.59 44.19 -2.87
N LEU A 297 -32.74 43.98 -3.51
CA LEU A 297 -33.26 44.97 -4.44
C LEU A 297 -33.65 46.21 -3.66
N VAL A 298 -33.15 47.35 -4.13
CA VAL A 298 -33.51 48.67 -3.61
C VAL A 298 -34.02 49.49 -4.79
N ALA A 299 -34.96 50.39 -4.52
CA ALA A 299 -35.44 51.29 -5.55
C ALA A 299 -34.31 52.23 -5.98
N SER A 300 -33.99 52.27 -7.28
CA SER A 300 -32.99 53.21 -7.82
C SER A 300 -33.52 54.65 -7.95
N LYS A 301 -34.84 54.81 -7.80
CA LYS A 301 -35.59 56.06 -7.78
C LYS A 301 -36.88 55.87 -6.97
N ARG A 302 -37.56 56.96 -6.64
CA ARG A 302 -38.90 56.93 -6.01
C ARG A 302 -39.89 56.15 -6.91
N ILE A 303 -40.71 55.31 -6.30
CA ILE A 303 -41.80 54.58 -6.96
C ILE A 303 -43.09 55.30 -6.55
N ASP A 304 -43.84 55.80 -7.53
CA ASP A 304 -45.13 56.45 -7.35
C ASP A 304 -46.28 55.44 -7.40
#